data_AF-A0A7J8ZJ62-F1
#
_entry.id   AF-A0A7J8ZJ62-F1
#
_cell.length_a   1.000
_cell.length_b   1.000
_cell.length_c   1.000
_cell.angle_alpha   90.00
_cell.angle_beta   90.00
_cell.angle_gamma   90.00
#
_symmetry.space_group_name_H-M   'P 1'
#
loop_
_entity.id
_entity.type
_entity.pdbx_description
1 polymer ?
#
loop_
_entity_poly.entity_id
_entity_poly.type
_entity_poly.pdbx_seq_one_letter_code
_entity_poly.pdbx_strand_id
1 'polypeptide(L)'
;MPLIDRVESLQGVIRKVKRIEAMGQTGRSNYVDVTKFPKAGTSKLSTDEMPEAPTAPSTYNEKMLANYVPVYVMLPLGVISNDNVFEDQPKMEKQLKELRAAGVDGVMVDVWWGIVESKGPKQYDWSSYRSLFALVQECGLKLQAIMSFHRCGGNVGDEVTIPLPQWVLDIGETDPDIFYTNRKGNRNKEYLTIGVDNQPLFDGRTAVQLYSDYMKSFREHMSDFIEAGLIIDIEVGLGPAGELRYPSYTGTQGWVFPGIGEFQCYDKYLEAEFKEAATGAGHPEWGLPDNAGEYNDTPGSTEFFGLNGTYMTEKGKFFLTWYSNKLINHGDEILDEANRAFLGCKVKLAAKVAGIHWWYKSPSHAAELTSGYYNLKDRDGYKPIARMLSRHYAIFNFTCLEMRDSEQRADAKCGPQELVQQVLSGGWREEVEVAGENALSRYDSNGYNQMLLNARPSGISREGLPKQIMYGVTYLRLSDELLKDKNFKIFKTFVKKMHADQDYCADLGMYNHQIGPLERSKPKLVMEDLLEATKPMEPFPWGEETDMKVDDFDGVLANLIRNLFSLF
;
A
#
# COMPACT_ATOMS: atom_id res chain seq x y z
N MET A 1 42.51 49.28 18.39
CA MET A 1 42.95 50.23 17.34
C MET A 1 42.64 49.60 16.00
N PRO A 2 41.98 50.27 15.01
CA PRO A 2 41.32 51.60 14.98
C PRO A 2 39.76 51.49 15.09
N LEU A 3 39.00 52.40 15.75
CA LEU A 3 38.53 53.78 15.41
C LEU A 3 37.50 53.80 14.25
N ILE A 4 36.18 53.81 14.49
CA ILE A 4 35.24 54.90 14.89
C ILE A 4 35.20 56.08 13.91
N ASP A 5 34.03 56.28 13.27
CA ASP A 5 33.26 57.53 13.39
C ASP A 5 31.75 57.31 13.24
N ARG A 6 30.99 57.94 14.14
CA ARG A 6 29.52 58.04 14.23
C ARG A 6 29.09 59.47 13.85
N VAL A 7 27.76 59.70 13.92
CA VAL A 7 27.01 60.96 14.17
C VAL A 7 26.23 61.41 12.91
N GLU A 8 24.93 61.72 12.86
CA GLU A 8 23.88 62.19 13.80
C GLU A 8 22.49 61.85 13.16
N SER A 9 21.50 61.28 13.87
CA SER A 9 20.33 61.91 14.53
C SER A 9 19.41 62.82 13.67
N LEU A 10 18.12 62.45 13.54
CA LEU A 10 16.98 63.39 13.41
C LEU A 10 15.61 62.74 13.77
N GLN A 11 15.07 63.28 14.86
CA GLN A 11 13.73 63.36 15.47
C GLN A 11 12.42 62.98 14.70
N GLY A 12 11.40 62.56 15.48
CA GLY A 12 10.00 63.04 15.40
C GLY A 12 8.93 62.06 14.90
N VAL A 13 8.21 61.31 15.75
CA VAL A 13 6.91 61.65 16.42
C VAL A 13 5.64 61.56 15.52
N ILE A 14 4.83 60.54 15.83
CA ILE A 14 3.34 60.43 15.84
C ILE A 14 2.54 60.75 14.56
N ARG A 15 1.89 59.72 13.99
CA ARG A 15 0.53 59.84 13.43
C ARG A 15 -0.36 58.63 13.78
N LYS A 16 -1.40 58.92 14.57
CA LYS A 16 -2.59 58.10 14.81
C LYS A 16 -3.32 57.83 13.49
N VAL A 17 -3.77 56.60 13.26
CA VAL A 17 -4.90 56.32 12.34
C VAL A 17 -6.00 55.61 13.13
N LYS A 18 -7.21 56.12 12.90
CA LYS A 18 -8.41 56.01 13.71
C LYS A 18 -9.10 54.66 13.59
N ARG A 19 -9.53 54.18 14.76
CA ARG A 19 -10.63 53.24 15.02
C ARG A 19 -11.93 53.85 14.48
N ILE A 20 -12.71 53.11 13.70
CA ILE A 20 -14.09 53.47 13.37
C ILE A 20 -15.00 52.69 14.32
N GLU A 21 -15.60 53.43 15.25
CA GLU A 21 -16.80 53.03 15.99
C GLU A 21 -18.02 53.57 15.25
N ALA A 22 -19.08 52.77 15.16
CA ALA A 22 -20.43 53.25 14.90
C ALA A 22 -21.40 52.53 15.85
N MET A 23 -21.69 53.18 16.99
CA MET A 23 -22.96 53.07 17.72
C MET A 23 -23.83 54.25 17.23
N GLY A 24 -25.17 54.23 17.14
CA GLY A 24 -26.21 53.29 17.54
C GLY A 24 -27.56 54.06 17.55
N GLN A 25 -28.62 53.35 17.99
CA GLN A 25 -29.97 53.83 18.41
C GLN A 25 -31.01 54.04 17.29
N THR A 26 -32.31 53.71 17.41
CA THR A 26 -33.19 53.09 18.44
C THR A 26 -34.58 52.87 17.79
N GLY A 27 -35.37 51.87 18.20
CA GLY A 27 -36.78 51.78 17.78
C GLY A 27 -37.57 50.54 18.22
N ARG A 28 -38.25 50.68 19.37
CA ARG A 28 -39.20 49.80 20.09
C ARG A 28 -40.12 48.80 19.33
N SER A 29 -40.21 47.59 19.92
CA SER A 29 -41.39 46.82 20.40
C SER A 29 -42.62 46.63 19.49
N ASN A 30 -43.00 45.36 19.28
CA ASN A 30 -44.28 44.81 19.78
C ASN A 30 -44.28 43.27 19.85
N TYR A 31 -44.68 42.78 21.03
CA TYR A 31 -45.06 41.41 21.36
C TYR A 31 -46.30 40.97 20.57
N VAL A 32 -46.34 39.72 20.09
CA VAL A 32 -47.57 38.91 20.08
C VAL A 32 -47.21 37.44 20.34
N ASP A 33 -47.74 36.92 21.44
CA ASP A 33 -47.86 35.50 21.79
C ASP A 33 -49.11 34.94 21.10
N VAL A 34 -48.97 33.86 20.32
CA VAL A 34 -50.12 33.12 19.76
C VAL A 34 -49.88 31.63 19.96
N THR A 35 -50.26 31.16 21.15
CA THR A 35 -50.62 29.77 21.36
C THR A 35 -52.00 29.47 20.75
N LYS A 36 -52.14 28.25 20.22
CA LYS A 36 -53.36 27.54 19.73
C LYS A 36 -53.63 27.59 18.22
N PHE A 37 -53.24 26.51 17.54
CA PHE A 37 -53.91 26.07 16.30
C PHE A 37 -54.81 24.85 16.59
N PRO A 38 -56.02 24.79 15.98
CA PRO A 38 -56.99 23.72 16.17
C PRO A 38 -56.72 22.51 15.26
N LYS A 39 -57.18 21.34 15.72
CA LYS A 39 -57.17 20.06 15.01
C LYS A 39 -58.13 20.07 13.81
N ALA A 40 -57.63 19.66 12.65
CA ALA A 40 -58.31 18.94 11.55
C ALA A 40 -57.20 18.56 10.55
N GLY A 41 -57.19 17.47 9.81
CA GLY A 41 -58.10 16.38 9.53
C GLY A 41 -57.39 15.59 8.43
N THR A 42 -57.41 14.27 8.50
CA THR A 42 -56.72 13.37 7.57
C THR A 42 -57.26 13.52 6.14
N SER A 43 -56.42 13.93 5.18
CA SER A 43 -56.62 13.65 3.77
C SER A 43 -55.35 13.01 3.19
N LYS A 44 -55.53 11.79 2.66
CA LYS A 44 -54.54 11.08 1.86
C LYS A 44 -54.33 11.87 0.57
N LEU A 45 -53.09 12.27 0.31
CA LEU A 45 -52.64 12.71 -1.01
C LEU A 45 -51.64 11.67 -1.51
N SER A 46 -51.98 11.08 -2.66
CA SER A 46 -51.19 10.12 -3.40
C SER A 46 -49.82 10.71 -3.74
N THR A 47 -48.78 9.94 -3.44
CA THR A 47 -47.48 10.11 -4.09
C THR A 47 -47.61 9.51 -5.48
N ASP A 48 -47.85 10.35 -6.47
CA ASP A 48 -47.65 9.96 -7.86
C ASP A 48 -46.16 9.63 -8.04
N GLU A 49 -45.90 8.38 -8.40
CA GLU A 49 -44.58 7.88 -8.81
C GLU A 49 -44.10 8.73 -9.99
N MET A 50 -42.95 9.37 -9.81
CA MET A 50 -42.20 9.89 -10.95
C MET A 50 -41.74 8.68 -11.78
N PRO A 51 -41.94 8.69 -13.11
CA PRO A 51 -41.54 7.56 -13.94
C PRO A 51 -40.02 7.39 -13.89
N GLU A 52 -39.57 6.22 -13.45
CA GLU A 52 -38.19 5.77 -13.63
C GLU A 52 -37.81 5.92 -15.11
N ALA A 53 -36.69 6.59 -15.36
CA ALA A 53 -36.10 6.59 -16.69
C ALA A 53 -35.83 5.13 -17.09
N PRO A 54 -36.15 4.71 -18.32
CA PRO A 54 -35.95 3.33 -18.74
C PRO A 54 -34.46 3.01 -18.72
N THR A 55 -34.01 2.26 -17.71
CA THR A 55 -32.68 1.64 -17.71
C THR A 55 -32.66 0.63 -18.84
N ALA A 56 -31.72 0.81 -19.79
CA ALA A 56 -31.41 -0.23 -20.75
C ALA A 56 -31.19 -1.57 -20.01
N PRO A 57 -31.61 -2.71 -20.57
CA PRO A 57 -31.38 -4.00 -19.93
C PRO A 57 -29.88 -4.13 -19.61
N SER A 58 -29.57 -4.33 -18.32
CA SER A 58 -28.22 -4.57 -17.85
C SER A 58 -27.56 -5.64 -18.71
N THR A 59 -26.45 -5.29 -19.40
CA THR A 59 -25.61 -6.26 -20.11
C THR A 59 -24.91 -7.23 -19.16
N TYR A 60 -24.96 -6.97 -17.85
CA TYR A 60 -24.33 -7.77 -16.82
C TYR A 60 -25.29 -8.78 -16.22
N ASN A 61 -24.75 -9.97 -15.93
CA ASN A 61 -25.40 -10.91 -15.02
C ASN A 61 -25.03 -10.51 -13.59
N GLU A 62 -25.98 -9.93 -12.85
CA GLU A 62 -25.77 -9.41 -11.49
C GLU A 62 -25.11 -10.42 -10.54
N LYS A 63 -25.49 -11.69 -10.63
CA LYS A 63 -24.92 -12.75 -9.78
C LYS A 63 -23.46 -13.02 -10.10
N MET A 64 -23.11 -13.00 -11.38
CA MET A 64 -21.71 -13.16 -11.81
C MET A 64 -20.89 -11.91 -11.50
N LEU A 65 -21.49 -10.72 -11.64
CA LEU A 65 -20.84 -9.44 -11.36
C LEU A 65 -20.43 -9.30 -9.89
N ALA A 66 -21.15 -9.92 -8.96
CA ALA A 66 -20.73 -10.02 -7.56
C ALA A 66 -19.42 -10.82 -7.34
N ASN A 67 -18.92 -11.53 -8.36
CA ASN A 67 -17.64 -12.25 -8.31
C ASN A 67 -16.50 -11.49 -9.00
N TYR A 68 -16.77 -10.29 -9.50
CA TYR A 68 -15.82 -9.44 -10.22
C TYR A 68 -14.69 -9.01 -9.28
N VAL A 69 -13.45 -9.23 -9.70
CA VAL A 69 -12.26 -8.70 -9.04
C VAL A 69 -11.60 -7.72 -10.00
N PRO A 70 -11.48 -6.43 -9.65
CA PRO A 70 -10.87 -5.45 -10.53
C PRO A 70 -9.39 -5.73 -10.75
N VAL A 71 -8.93 -5.46 -11.97
CA VAL A 71 -7.54 -5.63 -12.39
C VAL A 71 -6.93 -4.28 -12.69
N TYR A 72 -5.84 -3.98 -12.00
CA TYR A 72 -5.01 -2.81 -12.24
C TYR A 72 -3.70 -3.23 -12.91
N VAL A 73 -3.04 -2.30 -13.58
CA VAL A 73 -1.70 -2.54 -14.16
C VAL A 73 -0.74 -1.47 -13.67
N MET A 74 0.39 -1.89 -13.11
CA MET A 74 1.41 -0.96 -12.66
C MET A 74 2.09 -0.30 -13.88
N LEU A 75 2.23 1.03 -13.87
CA LEU A 75 2.90 1.79 -14.92
C LEU A 75 4.43 1.60 -14.87
N PRO A 76 5.19 1.88 -15.93
CA PRO A 76 6.66 1.86 -15.90
C PRO A 76 7.23 2.73 -14.76
N LEU A 77 8.25 2.22 -14.05
CA LEU A 77 8.86 2.87 -12.88
C LEU A 77 9.31 4.33 -13.15
N GLY A 78 9.83 4.57 -14.35
CA GLY A 78 10.33 5.87 -14.80
C GLY A 78 9.36 6.64 -15.70
N VAL A 79 8.04 6.42 -15.59
CA VAL A 79 7.05 7.19 -16.37
C VAL A 79 7.22 8.71 -16.18
N ILE A 80 7.61 9.13 -14.96
CA ILE A 80 8.13 10.46 -14.68
C ILE A 80 9.64 10.32 -14.42
N SER A 81 10.46 11.11 -15.14
CA SER A 81 11.91 11.07 -14.99
C SER A 81 12.41 11.77 -13.72
N ASN A 82 13.68 11.56 -13.36
CA ASN A 82 14.31 12.22 -12.20
C ASN A 82 14.25 13.76 -12.24
N ASP A 83 14.18 14.34 -13.44
CA ASP A 83 14.05 15.80 -13.64
C ASP A 83 12.60 16.29 -13.55
N ASN A 84 11.69 15.43 -13.07
CA ASN A 84 10.25 15.67 -12.99
C ASN A 84 9.62 15.95 -14.36
N VAL A 85 9.97 15.15 -15.38
CA VAL A 85 9.44 15.29 -16.75
C VAL A 85 8.64 14.07 -17.15
N PHE A 86 7.46 14.28 -17.71
CA PHE A 86 6.67 13.24 -18.37
C PHE A 86 7.07 13.14 -19.86
N GLU A 87 8.06 12.31 -20.16
CA GLU A 87 8.82 12.33 -21.42
C GLU A 87 8.04 11.85 -22.67
N ASP A 88 7.37 10.70 -22.60
CA ASP A 88 6.73 10.05 -23.77
C ASP A 88 5.21 9.89 -23.58
N GLN A 89 4.51 11.02 -23.51
CA GLN A 89 3.06 11.05 -23.35
C GLN A 89 2.30 10.33 -24.49
N PRO A 90 2.66 10.48 -25.78
CA PRO A 90 1.96 9.80 -26.87
C PRO A 90 2.09 8.27 -26.80
N LYS A 91 3.28 7.73 -26.44
CA LYS A 91 3.42 6.29 -26.22
C LYS A 91 2.56 5.84 -25.05
N MET A 92 2.62 6.57 -23.93
CA MET A 92 1.83 6.24 -22.74
C MET A 92 0.32 6.25 -23.05
N GLU A 93 -0.18 7.27 -23.73
CA GLU A 93 -1.58 7.37 -24.16
C GLU A 93 -2.01 6.15 -24.97
N LYS A 94 -1.18 5.73 -25.94
CA LYS A 94 -1.45 4.54 -26.75
C LYS A 94 -1.53 3.29 -25.89
N GLN A 95 -0.58 3.09 -24.97
CA GLN A 95 -0.55 1.92 -24.09
C GLN A 95 -1.75 1.90 -23.12
N LEU A 96 -2.11 3.04 -22.55
CA LEU A 96 -3.30 3.18 -21.69
C LEU A 96 -4.59 2.86 -22.44
N LYS A 97 -4.72 3.32 -23.70
CA LYS A 97 -5.85 2.95 -24.57
C LYS A 97 -5.91 1.45 -24.86
N GLU A 98 -4.76 0.80 -25.06
CA GLU A 98 -4.70 -0.67 -25.23
C GLU A 98 -5.16 -1.39 -23.96
N LEU A 99 -4.74 -0.95 -22.76
CA LEU A 99 -5.20 -1.49 -21.48
C LEU A 99 -6.71 -1.28 -21.28
N ARG A 100 -7.22 -0.08 -21.56
CA ARG A 100 -8.65 0.23 -21.47
C ARG A 100 -9.48 -0.68 -22.38
N ALA A 101 -9.02 -0.90 -23.62
CA ALA A 101 -9.66 -1.80 -24.59
C ALA A 101 -9.58 -3.28 -24.17
N ALA A 102 -8.60 -3.65 -23.34
CA ALA A 102 -8.49 -4.98 -22.74
C ALA A 102 -9.41 -5.20 -21.53
N GLY A 103 -10.12 -4.16 -21.07
CA GLY A 103 -11.03 -4.23 -19.93
C GLY A 103 -10.42 -3.78 -18.60
N VAL A 104 -9.11 -3.50 -18.53
CA VAL A 104 -8.40 -3.12 -17.29
C VAL A 104 -9.10 -1.99 -16.55
N ASP A 105 -9.31 -2.14 -15.24
CA ASP A 105 -10.08 -1.21 -14.41
C ASP A 105 -9.32 0.09 -14.13
N GLY A 106 -8.02 0.00 -13.98
CA GLY A 106 -7.16 1.15 -13.73
C GLY A 106 -5.68 0.83 -13.78
N VAL A 107 -4.88 1.77 -13.31
CA VAL A 107 -3.43 1.65 -13.25
C VAL A 107 -2.90 2.03 -11.88
N MET A 108 -1.71 1.55 -11.55
CA MET A 108 -0.99 1.90 -10.32
C MET A 108 0.30 2.65 -10.68
N VAL A 109 0.65 3.69 -9.93
CA VAL A 109 1.87 4.47 -10.16
C VAL A 109 2.56 4.87 -8.87
N ASP A 110 3.89 4.77 -8.89
CA ASP A 110 4.75 5.36 -7.87
C ASP A 110 4.75 6.89 -7.97
N VAL A 111 4.40 7.57 -6.88
CA VAL A 111 4.53 9.02 -6.74
C VAL A 111 5.78 9.28 -5.91
N TRP A 112 6.91 9.37 -6.62
CA TRP A 112 8.25 9.38 -6.02
C TRP A 112 8.52 10.64 -5.19
N TRP A 113 8.82 10.44 -3.90
CA TRP A 113 9.23 11.52 -3.00
C TRP A 113 10.48 12.27 -3.51
N GLY A 114 11.48 11.51 -3.98
CA GLY A 114 12.74 12.03 -4.51
C GLY A 114 12.60 12.93 -5.73
N ILE A 115 11.52 12.80 -6.50
CA ILE A 115 11.22 13.67 -7.65
C ILE A 115 10.49 14.92 -7.19
N VAL A 116 9.39 14.74 -6.46
CA VAL A 116 8.45 15.83 -6.15
C VAL A 116 9.01 16.82 -5.15
N GLU A 117 9.71 16.38 -4.08
CA GLU A 117 10.33 17.26 -3.07
C GLU A 117 11.85 17.41 -3.32
N SER A 118 12.29 17.32 -4.57
CA SER A 118 13.71 17.32 -4.97
C SER A 118 14.44 18.64 -4.66
N LYS A 119 13.73 19.78 -4.75
CA LYS A 119 14.34 21.13 -4.62
C LYS A 119 14.63 21.55 -3.19
N GLY A 120 14.05 20.87 -2.20
CA GLY A 120 14.26 21.16 -0.79
C GLY A 120 13.00 20.95 0.05
N PRO A 121 13.12 21.12 1.38
CA PRO A 121 12.02 20.99 2.33
C PRO A 121 10.77 21.77 1.91
N LYS A 122 9.64 21.06 1.76
CA LYS A 122 8.32 21.58 1.36
C LYS A 122 8.26 22.25 0.00
N GLN A 123 9.26 22.06 -0.86
CA GLN A 123 9.26 22.54 -2.23
C GLN A 123 8.76 21.44 -3.15
N TYR A 124 7.44 21.26 -3.18
CA TYR A 124 6.76 20.22 -3.96
C TYR A 124 6.48 20.70 -5.39
N ASP A 125 6.84 19.90 -6.39
CA ASP A 125 6.45 20.10 -7.78
C ASP A 125 5.63 18.91 -8.31
N TRP A 126 4.32 19.12 -8.39
CA TRP A 126 3.34 18.12 -8.81
C TRP A 126 3.03 18.13 -10.32
N SER A 127 3.66 19.02 -11.09
CA SER A 127 3.24 19.35 -12.47
C SER A 127 3.21 18.15 -13.41
N SER A 128 4.25 17.31 -13.43
CA SER A 128 4.30 16.12 -14.29
C SER A 128 3.33 15.03 -13.86
N TYR A 129 3.15 14.81 -12.55
CA TYR A 129 2.14 13.86 -12.06
C TYR A 129 0.72 14.31 -12.38
N ARG A 130 0.41 15.62 -12.27
CA ARG A 130 -0.88 16.15 -12.70
C ARG A 130 -1.14 15.89 -14.19
N SER A 131 -0.11 16.03 -15.02
CA SER A 131 -0.21 15.77 -16.47
C SER A 131 -0.44 14.29 -16.75
N LEU A 132 0.25 13.39 -16.05
CA LEU A 132 0.02 11.95 -16.12
C LEU A 132 -1.41 11.57 -15.67
N PHE A 133 -1.89 12.14 -14.56
CA PHE A 133 -3.21 11.81 -14.01
C PHE A 133 -4.34 12.30 -14.92
N ALA A 134 -4.18 13.47 -15.54
CA ALA A 134 -5.08 13.94 -16.58
C ALA A 134 -5.15 12.94 -17.74
N LEU A 135 -4.01 12.44 -18.22
CA LEU A 135 -3.97 11.45 -19.30
C LEU A 135 -4.65 10.12 -18.92
N VAL A 136 -4.42 9.63 -17.70
CA VAL A 136 -5.08 8.42 -17.17
C VAL A 136 -6.60 8.62 -17.12
N GLN A 137 -7.06 9.79 -16.67
CA GLN A 137 -8.48 10.15 -16.63
C GLN A 137 -9.10 10.22 -18.03
N GLU A 138 -8.42 10.87 -18.99
CA GLU A 138 -8.84 10.94 -20.39
C GLU A 138 -8.94 9.56 -21.04
N CYS A 139 -8.10 8.61 -20.62
CA CYS A 139 -8.15 7.21 -21.06
C CYS A 139 -9.23 6.37 -20.36
N GLY A 140 -9.99 6.95 -19.41
CA GLY A 140 -11.08 6.25 -18.73
C GLY A 140 -10.62 5.12 -17.81
N LEU A 141 -9.45 5.28 -17.19
CA LEU A 141 -8.88 4.33 -16.22
C LEU A 141 -8.91 4.93 -14.81
N LYS A 142 -9.07 4.09 -13.78
CA LYS A 142 -8.86 4.48 -12.38
C LYS A 142 -7.37 4.52 -12.02
N LEU A 143 -7.06 5.10 -10.87
CA LEU A 143 -5.69 5.28 -10.42
C LEU A 143 -5.48 4.84 -8.96
N GLN A 144 -4.45 4.03 -8.74
CA GLN A 144 -3.87 3.72 -7.43
C GLN A 144 -2.56 4.53 -7.31
N ALA A 145 -2.47 5.40 -6.31
CA ALA A 145 -1.32 6.29 -6.15
C ALA A 145 -0.48 5.84 -4.96
N ILE A 146 0.77 5.45 -5.20
CA ILE A 146 1.70 5.04 -4.15
C ILE A 146 2.45 6.28 -3.64
N MET A 147 2.43 6.53 -2.33
CA MET A 147 3.28 7.52 -1.68
C MET A 147 4.67 6.93 -1.50
N SER A 148 5.49 7.00 -2.56
CA SER A 148 6.76 6.28 -2.66
C SER A 148 7.87 7.04 -1.94
N PHE A 149 7.92 6.88 -0.61
CA PHE A 149 8.93 7.45 0.31
C PHE A 149 10.27 6.70 0.31
N HIS A 150 10.52 5.90 -0.71
CA HIS A 150 11.69 5.05 -0.86
C HIS A 150 12.41 5.35 -2.18
N ARG A 151 13.64 4.90 -2.30
CA ARG A 151 14.40 4.93 -3.55
C ARG A 151 13.92 3.84 -4.51
N CYS A 152 13.80 4.16 -5.80
CA CYS A 152 13.79 3.18 -6.89
C CYS A 152 15.22 2.82 -7.28
N GLY A 153 15.50 1.55 -7.56
CA GLY A 153 16.80 1.07 -8.01
C GLY A 153 17.50 0.24 -6.95
N GLY A 154 17.99 -0.93 -7.34
CA GLY A 154 18.75 -1.84 -6.47
C GLY A 154 17.96 -3.01 -5.91
N ASN A 155 16.64 -3.04 -6.10
CA ASN A 155 15.79 -4.21 -5.91
C ASN A 155 15.60 -4.97 -7.23
N VAL A 156 15.05 -6.19 -7.13
CA VAL A 156 14.75 -7.02 -8.30
C VAL A 156 13.65 -6.35 -9.13
N GLY A 157 13.91 -6.13 -10.42
CA GLY A 157 12.95 -5.52 -11.36
C GLY A 157 13.06 -4.01 -11.52
N ASP A 158 13.96 -3.34 -10.79
CA ASP A 158 14.18 -1.91 -10.96
C ASP A 158 15.00 -1.61 -12.22
N GLU A 159 14.38 -0.93 -13.19
CA GLU A 159 15.02 -0.53 -14.46
C GLU A 159 15.57 0.91 -14.42
N VAL A 160 15.19 1.68 -13.39
CA VAL A 160 15.59 3.08 -13.20
C VAL A 160 16.13 3.29 -11.79
N THR A 161 16.91 4.36 -11.61
CA THR A 161 17.40 4.78 -10.29
C THR A 161 16.82 6.14 -9.94
N ILE A 162 15.96 6.19 -8.92
CA ILE A 162 15.31 7.39 -8.40
C ILE A 162 15.65 7.46 -6.90
N PRO A 163 16.60 8.29 -6.46
CA PRO A 163 17.02 8.34 -5.07
C PRO A 163 15.97 9.01 -4.17
N LEU A 164 16.18 8.97 -2.85
CA LEU A 164 15.53 9.90 -1.92
C LEU A 164 15.93 11.36 -2.27
N PRO A 165 15.19 12.40 -1.80
CA PRO A 165 15.56 13.78 -2.06
C PRO A 165 17.01 14.07 -1.63
N GLN A 166 17.77 14.79 -2.46
CA GLN A 166 19.18 15.03 -2.21
C GLN A 166 19.43 15.74 -0.85
N TRP A 167 18.56 16.67 -0.47
CA TRP A 167 18.67 17.37 0.81
C TRP A 167 18.53 16.43 2.03
N VAL A 168 17.84 15.30 1.89
CA VAL A 168 17.77 14.24 2.91
C VAL A 168 19.05 13.43 2.93
N LEU A 169 19.58 13.09 1.75
CA LEU A 169 20.85 12.37 1.62
C LEU A 169 22.01 13.17 2.20
N ASP A 170 22.02 14.50 2.02
CA ASP A 170 23.03 15.41 2.57
C ASP A 170 23.02 15.40 4.11
N ILE A 171 21.85 15.29 4.74
CA ILE A 171 21.73 15.08 6.20
C ILE A 171 22.38 13.75 6.58
N GLY A 172 22.17 12.70 5.78
CA GLY A 172 22.77 11.38 5.98
C GLY A 172 24.29 11.33 5.84
N GLU A 173 24.92 12.33 5.20
CA GLU A 173 26.39 12.46 5.20
C GLU A 173 26.91 12.98 6.55
N THR A 174 26.09 13.74 7.29
CA THR A 174 26.43 14.23 8.65
C THR A 174 25.99 13.25 9.73
N ASP A 175 24.82 12.64 9.56
CA ASP A 175 24.26 11.65 10.46
C ASP A 175 23.89 10.36 9.70
N PRO A 176 24.84 9.43 9.48
CA PRO A 176 24.59 8.22 8.70
C PRO A 176 23.60 7.25 9.36
N ASP A 177 23.28 7.45 10.64
CA ASP A 177 22.32 6.63 11.39
C ASP A 177 20.86 6.98 11.08
N ILE A 178 20.58 7.94 10.18
CA ILE A 178 19.23 8.11 9.62
C ILE A 178 18.82 6.97 8.68
N PHE A 179 19.75 6.07 8.33
CA PHE A 179 19.54 4.95 7.43
C PHE A 179 19.59 3.62 8.17
N TYR A 180 18.81 2.65 7.69
CA TYR A 180 18.90 1.28 8.17
C TYR A 180 20.31 0.73 8.04
N THR A 181 20.74 0.01 9.08
CA THR A 181 22.13 -0.42 9.21
C THR A 181 22.21 -1.87 9.63
N ASN A 182 23.00 -2.65 8.90
CA ASN A 182 23.29 -4.03 9.25
C ASN A 182 24.43 -4.12 10.30
N ARG A 183 24.71 -5.32 10.80
CA ARG A 183 25.73 -5.52 11.85
C ARG A 183 27.14 -5.06 11.45
N LYS A 184 27.47 -5.12 10.15
CA LYS A 184 28.77 -4.67 9.63
C LYS A 184 28.89 -3.14 9.52
N GLY A 185 27.82 -2.40 9.81
CA GLY A 185 27.78 -0.94 9.69
C GLY A 185 27.45 -0.45 8.28
N ASN A 186 27.01 -1.32 7.37
CA ASN A 186 26.60 -0.91 6.03
C ASN A 186 25.28 -0.14 6.08
N ARG A 187 25.27 1.07 5.52
CA ARG A 187 24.10 1.96 5.50
C ARG A 187 23.27 1.70 4.25
N ASN A 188 21.98 1.39 4.40
CA ASN A 188 21.06 1.29 3.29
C ASN A 188 20.31 2.63 3.09
N LYS A 189 20.68 3.37 2.04
CA LYS A 189 20.11 4.69 1.69
C LYS A 189 18.77 4.62 0.94
N GLU A 190 18.09 3.48 0.94
CA GLU A 190 16.81 3.30 0.24
C GLU A 190 15.63 3.93 0.98
N TYR A 191 15.69 3.94 2.31
CA TYR A 191 14.62 4.42 3.18
C TYR A 191 15.20 4.92 4.51
N LEU A 192 14.49 5.82 5.20
CA LEU A 192 14.89 6.30 6.52
C LEU A 192 14.62 5.24 7.59
N THR A 193 15.53 5.01 8.54
CA THR A 193 15.28 4.03 9.60
C THR A 193 14.06 4.42 10.44
N ILE A 194 13.26 3.44 10.86
CA ILE A 194 12.16 3.65 11.83
C ILE A 194 12.66 4.30 13.13
N GLY A 195 13.95 4.15 13.46
CA GLY A 195 14.57 4.83 14.60
C GLY A 195 14.49 6.37 14.54
N VAL A 196 14.28 6.96 13.37
CA VAL A 196 14.16 8.42 13.19
C VAL A 196 12.75 8.92 12.90
N ASP A 197 11.73 8.07 12.98
CA ASP A 197 10.31 8.41 12.76
C ASP A 197 9.90 9.70 13.49
N ASN A 198 10.34 9.81 14.75
CA ASN A 198 10.00 10.87 15.69
C ASN A 198 11.21 11.74 16.11
N GLN A 199 12.33 11.65 15.41
CA GLN A 199 13.53 12.45 15.69
C GLN A 199 13.53 13.73 14.81
N PRO A 200 13.63 14.94 15.37
CA PRO A 200 13.51 16.20 14.61
C PRO A 200 14.79 16.58 13.85
N LEU A 201 15.28 15.68 13.00
CA LEU A 201 16.58 15.77 12.31
C LEU A 201 16.53 16.49 10.96
N PHE A 202 15.33 16.67 10.39
CA PHE A 202 15.14 17.11 9.01
C PHE A 202 14.66 18.56 8.96
N ASP A 203 15.58 19.50 9.24
CA ASP A 203 15.29 20.94 9.43
C ASP A 203 14.20 21.18 10.49
N GLY A 204 14.32 20.48 11.62
CA GLY A 204 13.38 20.55 12.74
C GLY A 204 12.12 19.69 12.56
N ARG A 205 11.96 19.00 11.42
CA ARG A 205 10.89 18.01 11.20
C ARG A 205 11.35 16.59 11.53
N THR A 206 10.41 15.74 11.92
CA THR A 206 10.60 14.28 12.01
C THR A 206 10.30 13.59 10.69
N ALA A 207 10.75 12.34 10.49
CA ALA A 207 10.45 11.59 9.26
C ALA A 207 8.93 11.41 9.04
N VAL A 208 8.18 11.09 10.10
CA VAL A 208 6.70 11.02 10.06
C VAL A 208 6.08 12.36 9.61
N GLN A 209 6.63 13.50 10.05
CA GLN A 209 6.17 14.81 9.60
C GLN A 209 6.49 15.07 8.11
N LEU A 210 7.62 14.59 7.60
CA LEU A 210 7.94 14.67 6.16
C LEU A 210 6.85 13.95 5.35
N TYR A 211 6.53 12.71 5.73
CA TYR A 211 5.52 11.89 5.07
C TYR A 211 4.13 12.51 5.16
N SER A 212 3.74 12.98 6.35
CA SER A 212 2.48 13.71 6.57
C SER A 212 2.37 14.95 5.68
N ASP A 213 3.41 15.79 5.65
CA ASP A 213 3.41 17.03 4.87
C ASP A 213 3.30 16.74 3.36
N TYR A 214 4.00 15.71 2.89
CA TYR A 214 3.92 15.24 1.51
C TYR A 214 2.50 14.80 1.13
N MET A 215 1.87 13.94 1.95
CA MET A 215 0.51 13.45 1.70
C MET A 215 -0.54 14.57 1.74
N LYS A 216 -0.39 15.55 2.65
CA LYS A 216 -1.26 16.74 2.70
C LYS A 216 -1.12 17.58 1.43
N SER A 217 0.12 17.83 1.01
CA SER A 217 0.40 18.53 -0.24
C SER A 217 -0.17 17.78 -1.46
N PHE A 218 -0.03 16.45 -1.52
CA PHE A 218 -0.64 15.62 -2.56
C PHE A 218 -2.16 15.78 -2.60
N ARG A 219 -2.84 15.64 -1.46
CA ARG A 219 -4.30 15.83 -1.39
C ARG A 219 -4.73 17.19 -1.93
N GLU A 220 -4.06 18.26 -1.50
CA GLU A 220 -4.40 19.63 -1.92
C GLU A 220 -4.26 19.78 -3.43
N HIS A 221 -3.13 19.32 -3.97
CA HIS A 221 -2.79 19.49 -5.39
C HIS A 221 -3.44 18.49 -6.32
N MET A 222 -4.04 17.40 -5.81
CA MET A 222 -4.77 16.39 -6.59
C MET A 222 -6.26 16.34 -6.24
N SER A 223 -6.76 17.36 -5.53
CA SER A 223 -8.14 17.42 -5.02
C SER A 223 -9.20 17.26 -6.11
N ASP A 224 -9.00 17.86 -7.28
CA ASP A 224 -9.87 17.74 -8.45
C ASP A 224 -9.95 16.29 -8.98
N PHE A 225 -8.83 15.57 -9.02
CA PHE A 225 -8.80 14.15 -9.40
C PHE A 225 -9.46 13.25 -8.34
N ILE A 226 -9.27 13.56 -7.06
CA ILE A 226 -9.91 12.83 -5.95
C ILE A 226 -11.42 13.05 -5.98
N GLU A 227 -11.89 14.28 -6.14
CA GLU A 227 -13.31 14.64 -6.20
C GLU A 227 -14.00 14.03 -7.43
N ALA A 228 -13.30 13.97 -8.56
CA ALA A 228 -13.76 13.29 -9.77
C ALA A 228 -13.76 11.75 -9.63
N GLY A 229 -13.24 11.20 -8.54
CA GLY A 229 -13.16 9.76 -8.28
C GLY A 229 -12.19 9.04 -9.22
N LEU A 230 -11.15 9.73 -9.71
CA LEU A 230 -10.07 9.10 -10.49
C LEU A 230 -9.24 8.16 -9.60
N ILE A 231 -8.78 8.71 -8.47
CA ILE A 231 -7.96 8.01 -7.50
C ILE A 231 -8.87 7.17 -6.62
N ILE A 232 -8.63 5.87 -6.56
CA ILE A 232 -9.44 4.91 -5.79
C ILE A 232 -8.78 4.53 -4.46
N ASP A 233 -7.46 4.50 -4.41
CA ASP A 233 -6.71 4.25 -3.20
C ASP A 233 -5.37 4.99 -3.20
N ILE A 234 -4.89 5.20 -1.97
CA ILE A 234 -3.57 5.72 -1.64
C ILE A 234 -2.80 4.60 -0.96
N GLU A 235 -1.83 4.02 -1.66
CA GLU A 235 -0.90 3.07 -1.05
C GLU A 235 0.22 3.84 -0.36
N VAL A 236 0.35 3.68 0.94
CA VAL A 236 1.35 4.41 1.73
C VAL A 236 2.62 3.59 1.78
N GLY A 237 3.73 4.13 1.27
CA GLY A 237 5.03 3.48 1.32
C GLY A 237 5.61 3.45 2.73
N LEU A 238 5.85 2.25 3.28
CA LEU A 238 6.23 2.06 4.69
C LEU A 238 7.63 1.46 4.88
N GLY A 239 8.47 1.56 3.85
CA GLY A 239 9.80 0.98 3.87
C GLY A 239 10.41 0.79 2.48
N PRO A 240 11.48 -0.03 2.38
CA PRO A 240 12.12 -0.40 1.12
C PRO A 240 11.12 -0.98 0.12
N ALA A 241 11.22 -0.59 -1.15
CA ALA A 241 10.24 -0.89 -2.21
C ALA A 241 8.77 -0.50 -1.88
N GLY A 242 8.56 0.40 -0.90
CA GLY A 242 7.24 0.79 -0.40
C GLY A 242 6.62 -0.20 0.59
N GLU A 243 7.28 -1.32 0.84
CA GLU A 243 6.77 -2.42 1.66
C GLU A 243 7.04 -2.17 3.14
N LEU A 244 6.09 -2.53 4.02
CA LEU A 244 6.28 -2.51 5.47
C LEU A 244 7.23 -3.63 5.89
N ARG A 245 8.54 -3.38 5.81
CA ARG A 245 9.62 -4.30 6.20
C ARG A 245 10.95 -3.59 6.41
N TYR A 246 11.92 -4.35 6.88
CA TYR A 246 13.33 -3.96 6.85
C TYR A 246 14.00 -4.30 5.50
N PRO A 247 15.11 -3.62 5.14
CA PRO A 247 15.88 -3.95 3.94
C PRO A 247 16.83 -5.13 4.17
N SER A 248 16.28 -6.29 4.53
CA SER A 248 17.06 -7.48 4.92
C SER A 248 17.67 -8.26 3.75
N TYR A 249 17.22 -8.02 2.52
CA TYR A 249 17.66 -8.74 1.31
C TYR A 249 18.09 -7.80 0.17
N THR A 250 19.08 -6.94 0.45
CA THR A 250 19.52 -5.93 -0.54
C THR A 250 20.58 -6.47 -1.50
N GLY A 251 20.25 -6.59 -2.79
CA GLY A 251 21.18 -7.05 -3.83
C GLY A 251 22.43 -6.18 -3.96
N THR A 252 22.31 -4.86 -3.77
CA THR A 252 23.47 -3.93 -3.78
C THR A 252 24.46 -4.17 -2.63
N GLN A 253 24.06 -4.88 -1.58
CA GLN A 253 24.92 -5.30 -0.48
C GLN A 253 25.36 -6.78 -0.58
N GLY A 254 25.13 -7.40 -1.74
CA GLY A 254 25.60 -8.74 -2.06
C GLY A 254 24.66 -9.87 -1.65
N TRP A 255 23.45 -9.58 -1.18
CA TRP A 255 22.43 -10.62 -0.97
C TRP A 255 22.03 -11.27 -2.31
N VAL A 256 21.87 -12.59 -2.30
CA VAL A 256 21.40 -13.39 -3.43
C VAL A 256 20.38 -14.39 -2.91
N PHE A 257 19.26 -14.52 -3.61
CA PHE A 257 18.24 -15.53 -3.32
C PHE A 257 18.85 -16.95 -3.33
N PRO A 258 18.59 -17.81 -2.33
CA PRO A 258 17.63 -17.64 -1.23
C PRO A 258 18.30 -17.32 0.12
N GLY A 259 19.28 -16.43 0.21
CA GLY A 259 19.94 -16.09 1.49
C GLY A 259 18.97 -15.68 2.60
N ILE A 260 19.27 -16.00 3.85
CA ILE A 260 18.41 -15.65 5.02
C ILE A 260 18.25 -14.15 5.26
N GLY A 261 19.08 -13.31 4.66
CA GLY A 261 19.10 -11.87 4.92
C GLY A 261 19.82 -11.49 6.21
N GLU A 262 19.81 -10.22 6.57
CA GLU A 262 20.35 -9.73 7.86
C GLU A 262 19.33 -8.85 8.59
N PHE A 263 19.44 -8.80 9.92
CA PHE A 263 18.71 -7.82 10.72
C PHE A 263 19.28 -6.41 10.47
N GLN A 264 18.39 -5.41 10.37
CA GLN A 264 18.74 -4.05 9.96
C GLN A 264 18.53 -3.00 11.07
N CYS A 265 18.80 -3.38 12.32
CA CYS A 265 18.54 -2.57 13.53
C CYS A 265 19.80 -2.03 14.22
N TYR A 266 20.91 -1.88 13.49
CA TYR A 266 22.21 -1.48 14.07
C TYR A 266 22.54 0.00 13.87
N ASP A 267 21.54 0.82 13.48
CA ASP A 267 21.70 2.27 13.58
C ASP A 267 21.63 2.68 15.05
N LYS A 268 22.28 3.80 15.39
CA LYS A 268 22.40 4.23 16.79
C LYS A 268 21.04 4.46 17.49
N TYR A 269 19.97 4.74 16.75
CA TYR A 269 18.65 5.01 17.32
C TYR A 269 17.98 3.70 17.74
N LEU A 270 17.90 2.74 16.82
CA LEU A 270 17.33 1.42 17.11
C LEU A 270 18.18 0.63 18.12
N GLU A 271 19.51 0.76 18.09
CA GLU A 271 20.37 0.14 19.09
C GLU A 271 20.13 0.70 20.50
N ALA A 272 20.04 2.04 20.63
CA ALA A 272 19.74 2.69 21.90
C ALA A 272 18.34 2.32 22.43
N GLU A 273 17.33 2.29 21.55
CA GLU A 273 15.97 1.91 21.92
C GLU A 273 15.88 0.45 22.36
N PHE A 274 16.55 -0.48 21.65
CA PHE A 274 16.61 -1.88 22.09
C PHE A 274 17.27 -1.99 23.46
N LYS A 275 18.35 -1.24 23.70
CA LYS A 275 19.06 -1.26 24.99
C LYS A 275 18.17 -0.78 26.13
N GLU A 276 17.39 0.27 25.90
CA GLU A 276 16.41 0.76 26.87
C GLU A 276 15.32 -0.28 27.13
N ALA A 277 14.75 -0.88 26.07
CA ALA A 277 13.73 -1.92 26.19
C ALA A 277 14.23 -3.14 26.98
N ALA A 278 15.44 -3.63 26.66
CA ALA A 278 16.07 -4.75 27.36
C ALA A 278 16.33 -4.43 28.84
N THR A 279 16.81 -3.23 29.14
CA THR A 279 17.02 -2.76 30.52
C THR A 279 15.69 -2.68 31.28
N GLY A 280 14.64 -2.14 30.66
CA GLY A 280 13.29 -2.07 31.22
C GLY A 280 12.67 -3.45 31.49
N ALA A 281 13.02 -4.46 30.69
CA ALA A 281 12.63 -5.85 30.90
C ALA A 281 13.46 -6.58 31.99
N GLY A 282 14.41 -5.90 32.64
CA GLY A 282 15.26 -6.49 33.68
C GLY A 282 16.50 -7.23 33.14
N HIS A 283 16.78 -7.08 31.84
CA HIS A 283 17.90 -7.74 31.15
C HIS A 283 18.87 -6.74 30.51
N PRO A 284 19.52 -5.87 31.30
CA PRO A 284 20.48 -4.88 30.78
C PRO A 284 21.69 -5.53 30.09
N GLU A 285 21.94 -6.83 30.31
CA GLU A 285 22.99 -7.59 29.63
C GLU A 285 22.63 -7.98 28.19
N TRP A 286 21.35 -7.91 27.78
CA TRP A 286 20.96 -8.23 26.42
C TRP A 286 21.42 -7.14 25.45
N GLY A 287 21.96 -7.59 24.31
CA GLY A 287 22.32 -6.78 23.15
C GLY A 287 21.71 -7.38 21.88
N LEU A 288 21.78 -6.63 20.78
CA LEU A 288 21.33 -7.07 19.46
C LEU A 288 22.00 -8.40 19.06
N PRO A 289 21.39 -9.21 18.16
CA PRO A 289 21.94 -10.49 17.75
C PRO A 289 23.36 -10.38 17.18
N ASP A 290 24.29 -11.18 17.67
CA ASP A 290 25.68 -11.21 17.20
C ASP A 290 26.06 -12.58 16.58
N ASN A 291 25.05 -13.41 16.35
CA ASN A 291 25.19 -14.81 15.95
C ASN A 291 24.16 -15.24 14.89
N ALA A 292 23.56 -14.27 14.18
CA ALA A 292 22.55 -14.48 13.14
C ALA A 292 23.10 -14.75 11.74
N GLY A 293 24.44 -14.81 11.58
CA GLY A 293 25.09 -15.01 10.28
C GLY A 293 25.13 -13.74 9.43
N GLU A 294 25.25 -13.93 8.13
CA GLU A 294 25.29 -12.90 7.07
C GLU A 294 24.22 -13.15 5.99
N TYR A 295 24.04 -12.18 5.08
CA TYR A 295 22.98 -12.18 4.06
C TYR A 295 22.73 -13.52 3.35
N ASN A 296 23.79 -14.22 2.96
CA ASN A 296 23.72 -15.42 2.10
C ASN A 296 23.83 -16.74 2.86
N ASP A 297 23.84 -16.70 4.19
CA ASP A 297 23.84 -17.92 5.00
C ASP A 297 22.52 -18.69 4.85
N THR A 298 22.54 -19.94 5.31
CA THR A 298 21.34 -20.77 5.48
C THR A 298 20.96 -20.79 6.95
N PRO A 299 19.70 -21.07 7.33
CA PRO A 299 19.32 -21.07 8.74
C PRO A 299 20.18 -22.00 9.60
N GLY A 300 20.48 -23.19 9.08
CA GLY A 300 21.26 -24.22 9.78
C GLY A 300 22.75 -23.91 9.93
N SER A 301 23.31 -22.92 9.23
CA SER A 301 24.70 -22.48 9.39
C SER A 301 24.89 -21.40 10.45
N THR A 302 23.80 -20.95 11.10
CA THR A 302 23.83 -19.88 12.10
C THR A 302 23.42 -20.42 13.47
N GLU A 303 23.97 -19.84 14.54
CA GLU A 303 23.54 -20.16 15.90
C GLU A 303 22.15 -19.58 16.19
N PHE A 304 21.83 -18.41 15.63
CA PHE A 304 20.54 -17.77 15.87
C PHE A 304 19.37 -18.57 15.28
N PHE A 305 19.45 -19.00 14.02
CA PHE A 305 18.34 -19.67 13.30
C PHE A 305 18.46 -21.19 13.23
N GLY A 306 19.58 -21.76 13.69
CA GLY A 306 19.84 -23.19 13.70
C GLY A 306 18.86 -23.98 14.59
N LEU A 307 19.00 -25.31 14.60
CA LEU A 307 18.17 -26.16 15.44
C LEU A 307 18.36 -25.81 16.92
N ASN A 308 17.27 -25.51 17.64
CA ASN A 308 17.29 -25.01 19.01
C ASN A 308 18.12 -23.72 19.18
N GLY A 309 18.20 -22.90 18.12
CA GLY A 309 18.99 -21.67 18.08
C GLY A 309 18.44 -20.55 18.97
N THR A 310 19.18 -19.44 19.00
CA THR A 310 18.85 -18.28 19.84
C THR A 310 17.43 -17.76 19.63
N TYR A 311 16.86 -17.86 18.41
CA TYR A 311 15.48 -17.44 18.11
C TYR A 311 14.40 -18.07 19.02
N MET A 312 14.67 -19.24 19.61
CA MET A 312 13.74 -19.92 20.54
C MET A 312 13.96 -19.57 22.01
N THR A 313 15.10 -18.97 22.34
CA THR A 313 15.44 -18.54 23.71
C THR A 313 14.61 -17.33 24.14
N GLU A 314 14.57 -17.05 25.43
CA GLU A 314 13.89 -15.86 25.96
C GLU A 314 14.44 -14.56 25.34
N LYS A 315 15.77 -14.41 25.29
CA LYS A 315 16.45 -13.27 24.63
C LYS A 315 16.05 -13.14 23.16
N GLY A 316 16.07 -14.24 22.40
CA GLY A 316 15.72 -14.23 20.97
C GLY A 316 14.26 -13.88 20.73
N LYS A 317 13.33 -14.45 21.52
CA LYS A 317 11.90 -14.13 21.47
C LYS A 317 11.63 -12.67 21.82
N PHE A 318 12.31 -12.15 22.84
CA PHE A 318 12.25 -10.73 23.21
C PHE A 318 12.70 -9.85 22.06
N PHE A 319 13.87 -10.13 21.48
CA PHE A 319 14.40 -9.39 20.34
C PHE A 319 13.46 -9.42 19.13
N LEU A 320 12.98 -10.60 18.72
CA LEU A 320 12.09 -10.75 17.56
C LEU A 320 10.74 -10.07 17.79
N THR A 321 10.22 -10.09 19.03
CA THR A 321 9.01 -9.36 19.40
C THR A 321 9.24 -7.86 19.31
N TRP A 322 10.33 -7.33 19.89
CA TRP A 322 10.69 -5.91 19.77
C TRP A 322 10.83 -5.50 18.30
N TYR A 323 11.61 -6.25 17.52
CA TYR A 323 11.93 -5.94 16.13
C TYR A 323 10.68 -5.91 15.23
N SER A 324 9.80 -6.91 15.35
CA SER A 324 8.54 -6.93 14.61
C SER A 324 7.53 -5.88 15.08
N ASN A 325 7.47 -5.58 16.38
CA ASN A 325 6.60 -4.54 16.92
C ASN A 325 6.97 -3.14 16.44
N LYS A 326 8.26 -2.87 16.17
CA LYS A 326 8.71 -1.61 15.57
C LYS A 326 8.05 -1.37 14.21
N LEU A 327 7.97 -2.39 13.35
CA LEU A 327 7.25 -2.29 12.07
C LEU A 327 5.76 -2.02 12.26
N ILE A 328 5.10 -2.75 13.16
CA ILE A 328 3.66 -2.57 13.40
C ILE A 328 3.36 -1.14 13.87
N ASN A 329 4.16 -0.61 14.80
CA ASN A 329 4.02 0.76 15.29
C ASN A 329 4.31 1.82 14.21
N HIS A 330 5.33 1.59 13.39
CA HIS A 330 5.67 2.46 12.26
C HIS A 330 4.50 2.56 11.26
N GLY A 331 3.97 1.40 10.86
CA GLY A 331 2.80 1.34 9.99
C GLY A 331 1.59 2.05 10.59
N ASP A 332 1.27 1.79 11.86
CA ASP A 332 0.17 2.41 12.61
C ASP A 332 0.27 3.94 12.63
N GLU A 333 1.47 4.47 12.91
CA GLU A 333 1.70 5.91 13.05
C GLU A 333 1.61 6.64 11.71
N ILE A 334 2.25 6.13 10.65
CA ILE A 334 2.20 6.76 9.34
C ILE A 334 0.80 6.63 8.71
N LEU A 335 0.12 5.49 8.86
CA LEU A 335 -1.26 5.34 8.39
C LEU A 335 -2.23 6.24 9.18
N ASP A 336 -1.94 6.53 10.44
CA ASP A 336 -2.72 7.51 11.20
C ASP A 336 -2.61 8.92 10.60
N GLU A 337 -1.41 9.33 10.19
CA GLU A 337 -1.18 10.60 9.48
C GLU A 337 -1.77 10.59 8.07
N ALA A 338 -1.66 9.49 7.33
CA ALA A 338 -2.30 9.32 6.02
C ALA A 338 -3.82 9.47 6.14
N ASN A 339 -4.43 8.84 7.14
CA ASN A 339 -5.86 8.96 7.41
C ASN A 339 -6.25 10.41 7.75
N ARG A 340 -5.44 11.17 8.50
CA ARG A 340 -5.67 12.61 8.71
C ARG A 340 -5.54 13.40 7.40
N ALA A 341 -4.51 13.10 6.62
CA ALA A 341 -4.26 13.76 5.35
C ALA A 341 -5.43 13.57 4.40
N PHE A 342 -6.03 12.38 4.29
CA PHE A 342 -7.10 12.06 3.33
C PHE A 342 -8.51 11.98 3.95
N LEU A 343 -8.70 12.48 5.18
CA LEU A 343 -9.99 12.44 5.87
C LEU A 343 -11.10 13.09 5.02
N GLY A 344 -12.19 12.35 4.80
CA GLY A 344 -13.35 12.76 4.01
C GLY A 344 -13.20 12.62 2.50
N CYS A 345 -12.02 12.24 1.99
CA CYS A 345 -11.83 11.93 0.58
C CYS A 345 -12.42 10.55 0.24
N LYS A 346 -12.98 10.36 -0.97
CA LYS A 346 -13.49 9.06 -1.42
C LYS A 346 -12.36 8.18 -1.96
N VAL A 347 -11.44 7.81 -1.08
CA VAL A 347 -10.29 6.94 -1.36
C VAL A 347 -10.17 5.90 -0.25
N LYS A 348 -9.60 4.74 -0.57
CA LYS A 348 -9.11 3.79 0.43
C LYS A 348 -7.65 4.11 0.78
N LEU A 349 -7.21 3.71 1.96
CA LEU A 349 -5.77 3.59 2.23
C LEU A 349 -5.34 2.16 1.92
N ALA A 350 -4.09 1.95 1.54
CA ALA A 350 -3.49 0.64 1.40
C ALA A 350 -2.09 0.63 1.99
N ALA A 351 -1.64 -0.54 2.43
CA ALA A 351 -0.28 -0.78 2.86
C ALA A 351 0.22 -2.08 2.24
N LYS A 352 1.46 -2.05 1.76
CA LYS A 352 2.09 -3.20 1.10
C LYS A 352 2.90 -4.03 2.08
N VAL A 353 2.74 -5.34 2.02
CA VAL A 353 3.51 -6.32 2.81
C VAL A 353 4.22 -7.28 1.86
N ALA A 354 5.51 -7.52 2.11
CA ALA A 354 6.36 -8.29 1.22
C ALA A 354 6.12 -9.81 1.33
N GLY A 355 6.18 -10.50 0.20
CA GLY A 355 6.03 -11.96 0.09
C GLY A 355 7.35 -12.69 0.30
N ILE A 356 7.77 -12.86 1.56
CA ILE A 356 9.04 -13.53 1.89
C ILE A 356 8.83 -15.05 1.91
N HIS A 357 8.79 -15.63 0.72
CA HIS A 357 8.39 -17.03 0.56
C HIS A 357 9.52 -18.03 0.80
N TRP A 358 10.79 -17.63 0.76
CA TRP A 358 11.93 -18.53 0.99
C TRP A 358 12.18 -18.74 2.49
N TRP A 359 12.65 -19.94 2.83
CA TRP A 359 12.71 -20.45 4.21
C TRP A 359 11.37 -20.55 4.96
N TYR A 360 10.23 -20.26 4.34
CA TYR A 360 8.91 -20.47 4.93
C TYR A 360 8.70 -21.93 5.40
N LYS A 361 9.26 -22.91 4.68
CA LYS A 361 9.21 -24.34 5.06
C LYS A 361 10.35 -24.75 6.01
N SER A 362 11.16 -23.82 6.50
CA SER A 362 12.15 -24.04 7.56
C SER A 362 11.52 -23.74 8.93
N PRO A 363 11.84 -24.49 10.00
CA PRO A 363 11.30 -24.22 11.35
C PRO A 363 11.52 -22.79 11.84
N SER A 364 12.59 -22.12 11.40
CA SER A 364 12.97 -20.78 11.84
C SER A 364 12.38 -19.65 11.01
N HIS A 365 11.83 -19.91 9.82
CA HIS A 365 11.31 -18.85 8.93
C HIS A 365 12.31 -17.68 8.75
N ALA A 366 13.61 -17.98 8.68
CA ALA A 366 14.67 -17.00 8.95
C ALA A 366 14.58 -15.71 8.12
N ALA A 367 14.21 -15.79 6.85
CA ALA A 367 14.05 -14.61 6.00
C ALA A 367 12.83 -13.75 6.37
N GLU A 368 11.72 -14.35 6.80
CA GLU A 368 10.60 -13.59 7.35
C GLU A 368 11.05 -12.85 8.62
N LEU A 369 11.77 -13.54 9.51
CA LEU A 369 12.28 -12.96 10.75
C LEU A 369 13.23 -11.77 10.51
N THR A 370 14.21 -11.90 9.61
CA THR A 370 15.13 -10.79 9.28
C THR A 370 14.43 -9.63 8.60
N SER A 371 13.37 -9.90 7.83
CA SER A 371 12.52 -8.87 7.22
C SER A 371 11.60 -8.17 8.23
N GLY A 372 11.54 -8.67 9.47
CA GLY A 372 10.75 -8.14 10.58
C GLY A 372 9.36 -8.78 10.73
N TYR A 373 9.02 -9.78 9.91
CA TYR A 373 7.82 -10.57 10.09
C TYR A 373 8.12 -11.71 11.06
N TYR A 374 7.72 -11.56 12.32
CA TYR A 374 7.91 -12.60 13.32
C TYR A 374 6.89 -13.75 13.14
N ASN A 375 6.98 -14.42 12.00
CA ASN A 375 6.17 -15.58 11.65
C ASN A 375 6.90 -16.88 11.99
N LEU A 376 6.20 -17.81 12.62
CA LEU A 376 6.66 -19.17 12.91
C LEU A 376 5.46 -20.11 12.79
N LYS A 377 5.71 -21.41 12.76
CA LYS A 377 4.64 -22.43 12.76
C LYS A 377 3.61 -22.25 13.89
N ASP A 378 4.04 -21.81 15.06
CA ASP A 378 3.21 -21.60 16.25
C ASP A 378 2.95 -20.12 16.58
N ARG A 379 3.30 -19.20 15.67
CA ARG A 379 3.11 -17.75 15.82
C ARG A 379 2.80 -17.10 14.48
N ASP A 380 1.58 -16.61 14.31
CA ASP A 380 1.19 -15.83 13.13
C ASP A 380 1.84 -14.44 13.15
N GLY A 381 2.75 -14.19 12.20
CA GLY A 381 3.45 -12.91 12.07
C GLY A 381 2.69 -11.85 11.28
N TYR A 382 1.64 -12.23 10.54
CA TYR A 382 0.96 -11.35 9.58
C TYR A 382 -0.39 -10.86 10.07
N LYS A 383 -1.12 -11.66 10.86
CA LYS A 383 -2.41 -11.26 11.41
C LYS A 383 -2.34 -10.03 12.34
N PRO A 384 -1.28 -9.81 13.15
CA PRO A 384 -1.11 -8.54 13.86
C PRO A 384 -1.03 -7.33 12.94
N ILE A 385 -0.42 -7.47 11.75
CA ILE A 385 -0.37 -6.42 10.73
C ILE A 385 -1.79 -6.16 10.20
N ALA A 386 -2.52 -7.22 9.81
CA ALA A 386 -3.92 -7.08 9.39
C ALA A 386 -4.78 -6.40 10.44
N ARG A 387 -4.65 -6.78 11.72
CA ARG A 387 -5.37 -6.15 12.83
C ARG A 387 -5.03 -4.68 12.98
N MET A 388 -3.76 -4.29 12.81
CA MET A 388 -3.36 -2.88 12.78
C MET A 388 -4.02 -2.14 11.61
N LEU A 389 -4.01 -2.71 10.40
CA LEU A 389 -4.65 -2.10 9.23
C LEU A 389 -6.17 -1.89 9.43
N SER A 390 -6.83 -2.78 10.17
CA SER A 390 -8.28 -2.74 10.41
C SER A 390 -8.76 -1.46 11.08
N ARG A 391 -7.94 -0.82 11.93
CA ARG A 391 -8.29 0.47 12.55
C ARG A 391 -8.17 1.66 11.60
N HIS A 392 -7.45 1.51 10.49
CA HIS A 392 -7.27 2.57 9.48
C HIS A 392 -8.22 2.44 8.29
N TYR A 393 -9.04 1.39 8.25
CA TYR A 393 -9.81 1.00 7.06
C TYR A 393 -8.90 0.80 5.83
N ALA A 394 -7.66 0.34 6.08
CA ALA A 394 -6.64 0.18 5.06
C ALA A 394 -6.70 -1.21 4.45
N ILE A 395 -6.47 -1.29 3.14
CA ILE A 395 -6.33 -2.53 2.38
C ILE A 395 -4.99 -3.17 2.71
N PHE A 396 -5.00 -4.47 2.96
CA PHE A 396 -3.79 -5.28 3.03
C PHE A 396 -3.39 -5.66 1.60
N ASN A 397 -2.42 -4.95 1.02
CA ASN A 397 -1.89 -5.28 -0.30
C ASN A 397 -0.71 -6.26 -0.14
N PHE A 398 -0.83 -7.46 -0.70
CA PHE A 398 0.20 -8.51 -0.62
C PHE A 398 0.82 -8.81 -1.99
N THR A 399 1.70 -9.81 -2.07
CA THR A 399 2.36 -10.17 -3.34
C THR A 399 2.52 -11.70 -3.47
N CYS A 400 3.28 -12.16 -4.47
CA CYS A 400 3.48 -13.58 -4.83
C CYS A 400 2.22 -14.30 -5.32
N LEU A 401 1.19 -13.56 -5.77
CA LEU A 401 -0.09 -14.16 -6.16
C LEU A 401 0.02 -15.12 -7.35
N GLU A 402 1.09 -15.05 -8.14
CA GLU A 402 1.34 -15.86 -9.32
C GLU A 402 2.22 -17.09 -9.06
N MET A 403 2.89 -17.15 -7.91
CA MET A 403 3.92 -18.13 -7.63
C MET A 403 3.36 -19.49 -7.22
N ARG A 404 4.01 -20.55 -7.69
CA ARG A 404 3.73 -21.94 -7.28
C ARG A 404 4.95 -22.55 -6.61
N ASP A 405 4.73 -23.39 -5.60
CA ASP A 405 5.80 -24.07 -4.88
C ASP A 405 6.64 -24.95 -5.81
N SER A 406 5.99 -25.59 -6.78
CA SER A 406 6.64 -26.45 -7.78
C SER A 406 7.59 -25.71 -8.71
N GLU A 407 7.50 -24.38 -8.79
CA GLU A 407 8.39 -23.53 -9.58
C GLU A 407 9.64 -23.11 -8.78
N GLN A 408 9.67 -23.43 -7.48
CA GLN A 408 10.75 -23.05 -6.57
C GLN A 408 11.77 -24.17 -6.42
N ARG A 409 13.03 -23.78 -6.18
CA ARG A 409 14.10 -24.75 -5.88
C ARG A 409 13.93 -25.34 -4.47
N ALA A 410 14.19 -26.64 -4.33
CA ALA A 410 13.95 -27.37 -3.09
C ALA A 410 14.84 -26.94 -1.90
N ASP A 411 16.06 -26.47 -2.19
CA ASP A 411 17.05 -25.99 -1.22
C ASP A 411 16.67 -24.63 -0.61
N ALA A 412 15.86 -23.82 -1.30
CA ALA A 412 15.35 -22.54 -0.77
C ALA A 412 14.23 -22.70 0.26
N LYS A 413 13.67 -23.91 0.42
CA LYS A 413 12.55 -24.21 1.34
C LYS A 413 11.39 -23.23 1.17
N CYS A 414 11.08 -22.88 -0.08
CA CYS A 414 10.02 -21.94 -0.39
C CYS A 414 8.63 -22.51 -0.10
N GLY A 415 7.68 -21.65 0.28
CA GLY A 415 6.24 -21.95 0.35
C GLY A 415 5.37 -20.76 -0.01
N PRO A 416 5.47 -20.20 -1.23
CA PRO A 416 4.64 -19.06 -1.64
C PRO A 416 3.14 -19.36 -1.60
N GLN A 417 2.70 -20.58 -1.94
CA GLN A 417 1.27 -20.92 -1.93
C GLN A 417 0.71 -20.92 -0.51
N GLU A 418 1.41 -21.55 0.44
CA GLU A 418 0.98 -21.56 1.84
C GLU A 418 1.10 -20.17 2.48
N LEU A 419 2.11 -19.39 2.12
CA LEU A 419 2.28 -18.02 2.60
C LEU A 419 1.12 -17.12 2.14
N VAL A 420 0.78 -17.11 0.84
CA VAL A 420 -0.39 -16.35 0.33
C VAL A 420 -1.66 -16.80 1.03
N GLN A 421 -1.85 -18.12 1.18
CA GLN A 421 -2.98 -18.67 1.89
C GLN A 421 -3.07 -18.18 3.34
N GLN A 422 -1.97 -18.18 4.09
CA GLN A 422 -1.89 -17.69 5.46
C GLN A 422 -2.27 -16.20 5.53
N VAL A 423 -1.64 -15.36 4.71
CA VAL A 423 -1.78 -13.90 4.77
C VAL A 423 -3.18 -13.46 4.39
N LEU A 424 -3.74 -13.97 3.28
CA LEU A 424 -5.09 -13.58 2.86
C LEU A 424 -6.13 -14.06 3.87
N SER A 425 -5.95 -15.26 4.43
CA SER A 425 -6.81 -15.77 5.50
C SER A 425 -6.74 -14.91 6.76
N GLY A 426 -5.55 -14.45 7.14
CA GLY A 426 -5.35 -13.51 8.25
C GLY A 426 -6.11 -12.20 8.02
N GLY A 427 -5.97 -11.61 6.83
CA GLY A 427 -6.68 -10.39 6.44
C GLY A 427 -8.20 -10.53 6.53
N TRP A 428 -8.77 -11.55 5.89
CA TRP A 428 -10.23 -11.77 5.93
C TRP A 428 -10.76 -12.07 7.33
N ARG A 429 -9.98 -12.71 8.21
CA ARG A 429 -10.39 -12.99 9.60
C ARG A 429 -10.35 -11.77 10.50
N GLU A 430 -9.51 -10.78 10.17
CA GLU A 430 -9.52 -9.46 10.82
C GLU A 430 -10.46 -8.47 10.13
N GLU A 431 -11.31 -8.97 9.20
CA GLU A 431 -12.29 -8.17 8.45
C GLU A 431 -11.66 -7.03 7.65
N VAL A 432 -10.47 -7.27 7.11
CA VAL A 432 -9.73 -6.34 6.27
C VAL A 432 -9.88 -6.73 4.80
N GLU A 433 -10.02 -5.72 3.93
CA GLU A 433 -9.96 -5.90 2.48
C GLU A 433 -8.54 -6.31 2.08
N VAL A 434 -8.42 -7.37 1.28
CA VAL A 434 -7.13 -7.93 0.86
C VAL A 434 -6.97 -7.77 -0.63
N ALA A 435 -5.91 -7.09 -1.06
CA ALA A 435 -5.50 -6.97 -2.46
C ALA A 435 -4.13 -7.63 -2.66
N GLY A 436 -3.65 -7.69 -3.90
CA GLY A 436 -2.30 -8.18 -4.11
C GLY A 436 -1.76 -8.02 -5.53
N GLU A 437 -0.48 -8.36 -5.65
CA GLU A 437 0.31 -8.26 -6.88
C GLU A 437 0.95 -9.60 -7.24
N ASN A 438 1.33 -9.76 -8.51
CA ASN A 438 2.37 -10.72 -8.85
C ASN A 438 3.75 -10.16 -8.45
N ALA A 439 4.61 -11.01 -7.88
CA ALA A 439 5.94 -10.58 -7.45
C ALA A 439 6.91 -10.44 -8.63
N LEU A 440 6.79 -11.30 -9.64
CA LEU A 440 7.62 -11.29 -10.85
C LEU A 440 6.76 -11.21 -12.11
N SER A 441 7.28 -10.57 -13.16
CA SER A 441 6.60 -10.50 -14.46
C SER A 441 6.32 -11.90 -15.03
N ARG A 442 5.04 -12.19 -15.32
CA ARG A 442 4.58 -13.47 -15.88
C ARG A 442 3.60 -13.26 -17.02
N TYR A 443 3.80 -13.97 -18.12
CA TYR A 443 2.97 -13.82 -19.34
C TYR A 443 2.26 -15.11 -19.75
N ASP A 444 2.31 -16.15 -18.90
CA ASP A 444 1.81 -17.50 -19.16
C ASP A 444 0.56 -17.83 -18.34
N SER A 445 -0.21 -18.82 -18.82
CA SER A 445 -1.46 -19.24 -18.17
C SER A 445 -1.27 -19.78 -16.76
N ASN A 446 -0.11 -20.36 -16.40
CA ASN A 446 0.08 -20.90 -15.05
C ASN A 446 0.08 -19.79 -14.01
N GLY A 447 0.82 -18.70 -14.26
CA GLY A 447 0.84 -17.54 -13.37
C GLY A 447 -0.54 -16.88 -13.26
N TYR A 448 -1.22 -16.69 -14.40
CA TYR A 448 -2.58 -16.13 -14.41
C TYR A 448 -3.60 -17.01 -13.70
N ASN A 449 -3.57 -18.33 -13.91
CA ASN A 449 -4.47 -19.28 -13.26
C ASN A 449 -4.21 -19.34 -11.74
N GLN A 450 -2.95 -19.20 -11.30
CA GLN A 450 -2.62 -19.11 -9.88
C GLN A 450 -3.16 -17.82 -9.24
N MET A 451 -3.04 -16.68 -9.93
CA MET A 451 -3.65 -15.42 -9.48
C MET A 451 -5.18 -15.50 -9.45
N LEU A 452 -5.81 -16.13 -10.45
CA LEU A 452 -7.26 -16.36 -10.48
C LEU A 452 -7.74 -17.26 -9.35
N LEU A 453 -6.95 -18.29 -9.03
CA LEU A 453 -7.19 -19.12 -7.85
C LEU A 453 -7.17 -18.22 -6.63
N ASN A 454 -6.05 -17.52 -6.38
CA ASN A 454 -5.84 -16.62 -5.25
C ASN A 454 -6.89 -15.49 -5.14
N ALA A 455 -7.42 -15.01 -6.26
CA ALA A 455 -8.47 -13.98 -6.26
C ALA A 455 -9.80 -14.48 -5.67
N ARG A 456 -10.11 -15.77 -5.86
CA ARG A 456 -11.37 -16.42 -5.44
C ARG A 456 -11.12 -17.87 -4.99
N PRO A 457 -10.78 -18.10 -3.72
CA PRO A 457 -10.37 -19.43 -3.23
C PRO A 457 -11.38 -20.52 -3.41
N SER A 458 -12.63 -20.16 -3.26
CA SER A 458 -13.76 -21.07 -3.31
C SER A 458 -14.43 -21.07 -4.69
N GLY A 459 -13.80 -20.47 -5.70
CA GLY A 459 -14.36 -20.32 -7.05
C GLY A 459 -15.49 -19.30 -7.15
N ILE A 460 -16.26 -19.38 -8.24
CA ILE A 460 -17.43 -18.54 -8.51
C ILE A 460 -18.60 -18.96 -7.62
N SER A 461 -19.14 -18.00 -6.89
CA SER A 461 -20.41 -18.15 -6.17
C SER A 461 -21.58 -17.80 -7.09
N ARG A 462 -22.47 -18.78 -7.32
CA ARG A 462 -23.70 -18.60 -8.12
C ARG A 462 -24.86 -17.99 -7.33
N GLU A 463 -24.71 -17.83 -6.02
CA GLU A 463 -25.76 -17.34 -5.11
C GLU A 463 -25.53 -15.89 -4.65
N GLY A 464 -24.38 -15.28 -4.99
CA GLY A 464 -24.04 -13.92 -4.60
C GLY A 464 -22.54 -13.75 -4.33
N LEU A 465 -22.16 -12.72 -3.55
CA LEU A 465 -20.76 -12.39 -3.23
C LEU A 465 -20.04 -13.58 -2.52
N PRO A 466 -18.89 -14.06 -3.03
CA PRO A 466 -18.07 -15.03 -2.30
C PRO A 466 -17.62 -14.48 -0.95
N LYS A 467 -17.57 -15.35 0.08
CA LYS A 467 -17.11 -14.95 1.42
C LYS A 467 -15.62 -14.59 1.47
N GLN A 468 -14.83 -15.19 0.57
CA GLN A 468 -13.42 -14.90 0.40
C GLN A 468 -13.21 -14.48 -1.05
N ILE A 469 -12.94 -13.21 -1.26
CA ILE A 469 -12.66 -12.60 -2.55
C ILE A 469 -11.64 -11.49 -2.32
N MET A 470 -10.66 -11.39 -3.21
CA MET A 470 -9.71 -10.27 -3.17
C MET A 470 -10.40 -8.99 -3.61
N TYR A 471 -10.05 -7.87 -2.98
CA TYR A 471 -10.53 -6.53 -3.31
C TYR A 471 -9.97 -6.00 -4.64
N GLY A 472 -8.86 -6.56 -5.10
CA GLY A 472 -8.26 -6.19 -6.38
C GLY A 472 -6.94 -6.89 -6.60
N VAL A 473 -6.52 -6.98 -7.86
CA VAL A 473 -5.20 -7.48 -8.24
C VAL A 473 -4.51 -6.46 -9.12
N THR A 474 -3.26 -6.13 -8.79
CA THR A 474 -2.43 -5.23 -9.58
C THR A 474 -1.32 -6.01 -10.28
N TYR A 475 -1.33 -5.98 -11.61
CA TYR A 475 -0.37 -6.70 -12.44
C TYR A 475 0.93 -5.90 -12.64
N LEU A 476 2.06 -6.50 -12.25
CA LEU A 476 3.41 -6.01 -12.46
C LEU A 476 4.00 -6.64 -13.75
N ARG A 477 4.26 -5.88 -14.82
CA ARG A 477 4.07 -4.44 -15.04
C ARG A 477 3.68 -4.18 -16.51
N LEU A 478 3.12 -3.00 -16.80
CA LEU A 478 3.01 -2.49 -18.16
C LEU A 478 4.41 -2.43 -18.80
N SER A 479 4.58 -3.12 -19.92
CA SER A 479 5.81 -3.15 -20.70
C SER A 479 5.50 -3.45 -22.17
N ASP A 480 6.46 -3.17 -23.04
CA ASP A 480 6.35 -3.57 -24.45
C ASP A 480 6.27 -5.11 -24.58
N GLU A 481 6.80 -5.87 -23.62
CA GLU A 481 6.67 -7.33 -23.57
C GLU A 481 5.24 -7.78 -23.28
N LEU A 482 4.55 -7.14 -22.32
CA LEU A 482 3.14 -7.41 -22.02
C LEU A 482 2.26 -7.20 -23.26
N LEU A 483 2.53 -6.13 -24.00
CA LEU A 483 1.72 -5.70 -25.14
C LEU A 483 2.01 -6.48 -26.44
N LYS A 484 2.99 -7.40 -26.47
CA LYS A 484 3.17 -8.30 -27.61
C LYS A 484 1.91 -9.13 -27.83
N ASP A 485 1.50 -9.30 -29.09
CA ASP A 485 0.23 -9.93 -29.48
C ASP A 485 -0.13 -11.20 -28.71
N LYS A 486 0.83 -12.15 -28.57
CA LYS A 486 0.62 -13.41 -27.86
C LYS A 486 0.36 -13.18 -26.37
N ASN A 487 1.23 -12.40 -25.72
CA ASN A 487 1.16 -12.14 -24.28
C ASN A 487 -0.11 -11.36 -23.95
N PHE A 488 -0.40 -10.32 -24.73
CA PHE A 488 -1.57 -9.47 -24.51
C PHE A 488 -2.90 -10.18 -24.77
N LYS A 489 -2.93 -11.17 -25.67
CA LYS A 489 -4.12 -12.02 -25.86
C LYS A 489 -4.42 -12.89 -24.63
N ILE A 490 -3.38 -13.45 -24.01
CA ILE A 490 -3.53 -14.23 -22.77
C ILE A 490 -3.93 -13.31 -21.62
N PHE A 491 -3.28 -12.15 -21.49
CA PHE A 491 -3.62 -11.14 -20.49
C PHE A 491 -5.07 -10.66 -20.59
N LYS A 492 -5.58 -10.37 -21.80
CA LYS A 492 -7.01 -10.04 -22.02
C LYS A 492 -7.96 -11.13 -21.51
N THR A 493 -7.57 -12.40 -21.69
CA THR A 493 -8.36 -13.52 -21.19
C THR A 493 -8.29 -13.59 -19.67
N PHE A 494 -7.12 -13.37 -19.07
CA PHE A 494 -6.96 -13.23 -17.62
C PHE A 494 -7.85 -12.13 -17.03
N VAL A 495 -7.84 -10.92 -17.61
CA VAL A 495 -8.70 -9.80 -17.19
C VAL A 495 -10.17 -10.21 -17.23
N LYS A 496 -10.63 -10.78 -18.36
CA LYS A 496 -12.01 -11.27 -18.49
C LYS A 496 -12.38 -12.33 -17.44
N LYS A 497 -11.45 -13.22 -17.08
CA LYS A 497 -11.67 -14.23 -16.03
C LYS A 497 -11.68 -13.64 -14.63
N MET A 498 -10.87 -12.61 -14.37
CA MET A 498 -10.94 -11.83 -13.12
C MET A 498 -12.28 -11.13 -12.97
N HIS A 499 -12.86 -10.67 -14.08
CA HIS A 499 -14.19 -10.07 -14.17
C HIS A 499 -15.35 -11.07 -14.16
N ALA A 500 -15.09 -12.34 -13.83
CA ALA A 500 -16.12 -13.37 -13.80
C ALA A 500 -16.86 -13.54 -15.15
N ASP A 501 -16.10 -13.46 -16.26
CA ASP A 501 -16.58 -13.46 -17.66
C ASP A 501 -17.57 -12.32 -17.98
N GLN A 502 -17.69 -11.31 -17.13
CA GLN A 502 -18.42 -10.08 -17.42
C GLN A 502 -17.53 -9.13 -18.23
N ASP A 503 -18.17 -8.21 -18.96
CA ASP A 503 -17.46 -7.08 -19.53
C ASP A 503 -17.03 -6.11 -18.41
N TYR A 504 -16.08 -5.21 -18.72
CA TYR A 504 -15.63 -4.18 -17.79
C TYR A 504 -16.81 -3.39 -17.21
N CYS A 505 -16.84 -3.25 -15.88
CA CYS A 505 -17.86 -2.49 -15.18
C CYS A 505 -17.29 -1.19 -14.59
N ALA A 506 -17.71 -0.04 -15.13
CA ALA A 506 -17.23 1.27 -14.69
C ALA A 506 -17.80 1.73 -13.33
N ASP A 507 -18.97 1.21 -12.94
CA ASP A 507 -19.64 1.58 -11.70
C ASP A 507 -19.23 0.63 -10.56
N LEU A 508 -18.39 1.13 -9.66
CA LEU A 508 -17.89 0.37 -8.51
C LEU A 508 -19.02 -0.17 -7.61
N GLY A 509 -20.18 0.51 -7.58
CA GLY A 509 -21.33 0.09 -6.77
C GLY A 509 -21.97 -1.21 -7.26
N MET A 510 -21.84 -1.53 -8.55
CA MET A 510 -22.44 -2.71 -9.16
C MET A 510 -21.78 -4.03 -8.76
N TYR A 511 -20.55 -3.97 -8.24
CA TYR A 511 -19.78 -5.13 -7.78
C TYR A 511 -19.23 -4.96 -6.36
N ASN A 512 -19.96 -4.22 -5.51
CA ASN A 512 -19.66 -4.06 -4.08
C ASN A 512 -18.28 -3.43 -3.77
N HIS A 513 -17.83 -2.51 -4.61
CA HIS A 513 -16.57 -1.76 -4.44
C HIS A 513 -16.81 -0.25 -4.24
N GLN A 514 -18.01 0.12 -3.76
CA GLN A 514 -18.33 1.53 -3.54
C GLN A 514 -17.39 2.16 -2.51
N ILE A 515 -16.73 3.25 -2.89
CA ILE A 515 -15.80 3.98 -2.03
C ILE A 515 -16.52 5.17 -1.40
N GLY A 516 -16.83 5.03 -0.10
CA GLY A 516 -17.33 6.12 0.71
C GLY A 516 -16.23 7.12 1.11
N PRO A 517 -16.59 8.28 1.68
CA PRO A 517 -15.64 9.18 2.30
C PRO A 517 -14.85 8.45 3.40
N LEU A 518 -13.52 8.55 3.37
CA LEU A 518 -12.65 7.96 4.38
C LEU A 518 -12.98 8.53 5.76
N GLU A 519 -13.31 7.64 6.69
CA GLU A 519 -13.56 7.98 8.09
C GLU A 519 -12.26 8.11 8.87
N ARG A 520 -12.32 8.75 10.04
CA ARG A 520 -11.18 8.82 10.94
C ARG A 520 -10.83 7.43 11.45
N SER A 521 -9.53 7.11 11.55
CA SER A 521 -9.05 5.86 12.14
C SER A 521 -9.75 5.56 13.47
N LYS A 522 -10.12 4.30 13.68
CA LYS A 522 -10.61 3.79 14.98
C LYS A 522 -9.55 4.03 16.07
N PRO A 523 -9.91 3.98 17.36
CA PRO A 523 -8.98 4.16 18.47
C PRO A 523 -7.72 3.29 18.34
N LYS A 524 -6.59 3.80 18.83
CA LYS A 524 -5.32 3.06 18.83
C LYS A 524 -5.46 1.78 19.64
N LEU A 525 -5.07 0.67 19.01
CA LEU A 525 -4.97 -0.63 19.66
C LEU A 525 -3.67 -0.67 20.47
N VAL A 526 -3.72 -1.20 21.68
CA VAL A 526 -2.49 -1.44 22.45
C VAL A 526 -1.76 -2.65 21.86
N MET A 527 -0.45 -2.72 22.06
CA MET A 527 0.38 -3.76 21.43
C MET A 527 -0.03 -5.16 21.90
N GLU A 528 -0.47 -5.30 23.14
CA GLU A 528 -0.98 -6.56 23.69
C GLU A 528 -2.17 -7.10 22.86
N ASP A 529 -3.12 -6.24 22.51
CA ASP A 529 -4.30 -6.60 21.70
C ASP A 529 -3.90 -6.98 20.27
N LEU A 530 -2.89 -6.31 19.70
CA LEU A 530 -2.33 -6.65 18.39
C LEU A 530 -1.66 -8.03 18.45
N LEU A 531 -0.91 -8.30 19.52
CA LEU A 531 -0.19 -9.55 19.70
C LEU A 531 -1.09 -10.74 20.04
N GLU A 532 -2.32 -10.54 20.51
CA GLU A 532 -3.30 -11.63 20.59
C GLU A 532 -3.57 -12.26 19.21
N ALA A 533 -3.41 -11.48 18.13
CA ALA A 533 -3.55 -11.95 16.77
C ALA A 533 -2.43 -12.95 16.37
N THR A 534 -1.36 -13.07 17.13
CA THR A 534 -0.28 -14.04 16.85
C THR A 534 -0.71 -15.49 17.06
N LYS A 535 -1.85 -15.74 17.71
CA LYS A 535 -2.41 -17.09 17.85
C LYS A 535 -2.60 -17.72 16.47
N PRO A 536 -1.97 -18.87 16.19
CA PRO A 536 -2.13 -19.58 14.93
C PRO A 536 -3.58 -19.94 14.67
N MET A 537 -3.94 -19.98 13.40
CA MET A 537 -5.24 -20.47 12.96
C MET A 537 -5.06 -21.21 11.64
N GLU A 538 -5.89 -22.22 11.44
CA GLU A 538 -5.97 -22.88 10.14
C GLU A 538 -6.41 -21.86 9.07
N PRO A 539 -5.69 -21.76 7.94
CA PRO A 539 -6.13 -20.92 6.84
C PRO A 539 -7.48 -21.36 6.26
N PHE A 540 -8.14 -20.49 5.52
CA PHE A 540 -9.30 -20.91 4.73
C PHE A 540 -8.85 -21.87 3.62
N PRO A 541 -9.70 -22.86 3.25
CA PRO A 541 -9.35 -23.80 2.19
C PRO A 541 -9.31 -23.10 0.82
N TRP A 542 -8.29 -23.40 0.02
CA TRP A 542 -8.27 -23.11 -1.42
C TRP A 542 -8.80 -24.31 -2.20
N GLY A 543 -9.42 -24.06 -3.35
CA GLY A 543 -9.53 -25.07 -4.40
C GLY A 543 -8.16 -25.53 -4.89
N GLU A 544 -8.08 -26.73 -5.46
CA GLU A 544 -6.82 -27.23 -6.04
C GLU A 544 -6.39 -26.39 -7.26
N GLU A 545 -7.37 -25.83 -7.97
CA GLU A 545 -7.21 -24.96 -9.13
C GLU A 545 -8.39 -23.99 -9.25
N THR A 546 -8.21 -22.92 -10.02
CA THR A 546 -9.32 -22.01 -10.34
C THR A 546 -10.35 -22.69 -11.25
N ASP A 547 -11.62 -22.38 -11.03
CA ASP A 547 -12.74 -22.77 -11.91
C ASP A 547 -12.90 -21.84 -13.13
N MET A 548 -12.04 -20.83 -13.25
CA MET A 548 -12.10 -19.77 -14.26
C MET A 548 -10.79 -19.69 -15.05
N LYS A 549 -10.25 -20.84 -15.47
CA LYS A 549 -8.95 -20.90 -16.14
C LYS A 549 -8.87 -20.09 -17.44
N VAL A 550 -7.68 -19.56 -17.71
CA VAL A 550 -7.34 -18.84 -18.95
C VAL A 550 -7.22 -19.77 -20.15
N ASP A 551 -6.82 -21.03 -19.92
CA ASP A 551 -6.56 -22.06 -20.93
C ASP A 551 -7.68 -23.09 -21.08
N ASP A 552 -8.88 -22.79 -20.59
CA ASP A 552 -10.05 -23.66 -20.72
C ASP A 552 -10.53 -23.74 -22.18
N PHE A 553 -10.10 -24.78 -22.90
CA PHE A 553 -10.54 -25.11 -24.26
C PHE A 553 -12.05 -25.41 -24.33
N ASP A 554 -12.65 -25.94 -23.27
CA ASP A 554 -14.08 -26.29 -23.24
C ASP A 554 -14.95 -25.03 -23.07
N GLY A 555 -14.50 -24.06 -22.28
CA GLY A 555 -15.13 -22.74 -22.15
C GLY A 555 -15.08 -21.90 -23.43
N VAL A 556 -13.97 -21.97 -24.18
CA VAL A 556 -13.85 -21.32 -25.51
C VAL A 556 -14.82 -21.93 -26.52
N LEU A 557 -14.95 -23.26 -26.53
CA LEU A 557 -15.90 -23.96 -27.41
C LEU A 557 -17.36 -23.66 -27.02
N ALA A 558 -17.67 -23.64 -25.73
CA ALA A 558 -19.00 -23.29 -25.23
C ALA A 558 -19.42 -21.85 -25.56
N ASN A 559 -18.49 -20.88 -25.46
CA ASN A 559 -18.75 -19.49 -25.87
C ASN A 559 -18.86 -19.33 -27.39
N LEU A 560 -18.07 -20.06 -28.18
CA LEU A 560 -18.23 -20.10 -29.64
C LEU A 560 -19.60 -20.64 -30.04
N ILE A 561 -20.06 -21.72 -29.40
CA ILE A 561 -21.39 -22.29 -29.61
C ILE A 561 -22.48 -21.30 -29.20
N ARG A 562 -22.35 -20.63 -28.04
CA ARG A 562 -23.32 -19.66 -27.54
C ARG A 562 -23.45 -18.43 -28.44
N ASN A 563 -22.34 -17.91 -28.97
CA ASN A 563 -22.33 -16.81 -29.94
C ASN A 563 -22.88 -17.20 -31.31
N LEU A 564 -22.70 -18.46 -31.73
CA LEU A 564 -23.33 -19.01 -32.94
C LEU A 564 -24.85 -19.08 -32.79
N PHE A 565 -25.36 -19.42 -31.60
CA PHE A 565 -26.79 -19.49 -31.33
C PHE A 565 -27.47 -18.14 -31.04
N SER A 566 -26.72 -17.08 -30.73
CA SER A 566 -27.27 -15.71 -30.62
C SER A 566 -27.38 -14.97 -31.97
N LEU A 567 -26.89 -15.59 -33.05
CA LEU A 567 -26.95 -15.09 -34.43
C LEU A 567 -28.07 -15.75 -35.27
N PHE A 568 -28.84 -16.66 -34.66
CA PHE A 568 -30.08 -17.24 -35.17
C PHE A 568 -31.23 -16.89 -34.22
#